data_AF-A0A5J9SL81-F1
#
_entry.id   AF-A0A5J9SL81-F1
#
_cell.length_a   1.000
_cell.length_b   1.000
_cell.length_c   1.000
_cell.angle_alpha   90.00
_cell.angle_beta   90.00
_cell.angle_gamma   90.00
#
_symmetry.space_group_name_H-M   'P 1'
#
loop_
_entity.id
_entity.type
_entity.pdbx_description
1 polymer ?
#
loop_
_entity_poly.entity_id
_entity_poly.type
_entity_poly.pdbx_seq_one_letter_code
_entity_poly.pdbx_strand_id
1 'polypeptide(L)'
;MAIRQYWSMAAAAIGFRLVLVLFGGDLHLASRPEVSTPLTSLRRLAEGYWLKQAAMSPYSGSMYHGSPLLLSVLGPLTNNRADGRHAHIYCSPWHSLIFVAVDFLAAMLIRATGNRLQMARNRSLSSLDLTKEVNHSVNLSSGDVASLIYLWNPWAIVTCVGSCTSPIENLMVVIMIYGACSRLAPLAAFGYVMATHLSLYPAILIVPVILLLGYGPDAPPPKVFLLKASNGSKQDRLRVAPHSLYLLAVYLVLLRVVMSSIILKKVGGFREMIE
;
A
#
# COMPACT_ATOMS: atom_id res chain seq x y z
N MET A 1 -27.58 2.19 0.48
CA MET A 1 -27.77 2.47 -0.96
C MET A 1 -26.40 2.79 -1.52
N ALA A 2 -25.93 2.06 -2.54
CA ALA A 2 -24.68 2.41 -3.21
C ALA A 2 -24.79 3.87 -3.69
N ILE A 3 -23.71 4.63 -3.62
CA ILE A 3 -23.71 6.00 -4.16
C ILE A 3 -24.07 5.86 -5.64
N ARG A 4 -25.26 6.34 -6.04
CA ARG A 4 -25.83 6.14 -7.39
C ARG A 4 -24.88 6.62 -8.50
N GLN A 5 -23.99 7.54 -8.17
CA GLN A 5 -23.01 8.15 -9.06
C GLN A 5 -21.56 7.69 -8.82
N TYR A 6 -21.30 6.64 -8.02
CA TYR A 6 -19.94 6.20 -7.69
C TYR A 6 -19.07 6.00 -8.94
N TRP A 7 -19.56 5.21 -9.90
CA TRP A 7 -18.82 4.90 -11.12
C TRP A 7 -18.58 6.13 -12.00
N SER A 8 -19.51 7.07 -12.03
CA SER A 8 -19.35 8.33 -12.75
C SER A 8 -18.25 9.19 -12.10
N MET A 9 -18.24 9.29 -10.77
CA MET A 9 -17.21 10.04 -10.02
C MET A 9 -15.83 9.37 -10.10
N ALA A 10 -15.77 8.04 -10.06
CA ALA A 10 -14.54 7.29 -10.24
C ALA A 10 -13.99 7.46 -11.67
N ALA A 11 -14.85 7.34 -12.69
CA ALA A 11 -14.49 7.58 -14.08
C ALA A 11 -14.00 9.01 -14.31
N ALA A 12 -14.64 10.01 -13.68
CA ALA A 12 -14.19 11.40 -13.73
C ALA A 12 -12.80 11.58 -13.11
N ALA A 13 -12.51 10.95 -11.96
CA ALA A 13 -11.20 11.00 -11.32
C ALA A 13 -10.09 10.33 -12.14
N ILE A 14 -10.40 9.23 -12.82
CA ILE A 14 -9.47 8.54 -13.74
C ILE A 14 -9.27 9.38 -15.00
N GLY A 15 -10.36 9.90 -15.58
CA GLY A 15 -10.32 10.78 -16.74
C GLY A 15 -9.47 12.01 -16.47
N PHE A 16 -9.61 12.63 -15.29
CA PHE A 16 -8.77 13.74 -14.86
C PHE A 16 -7.27 13.37 -14.81
N ARG A 17 -6.92 12.20 -14.27
CA ARG A 17 -5.53 11.70 -14.29
C ARG A 17 -5.02 11.51 -15.71
N LEU A 18 -5.83 10.90 -16.60
CA LEU A 18 -5.44 10.68 -17.99
C LEU A 18 -5.21 11.99 -18.73
N VAL A 19 -6.08 12.99 -18.53
CA VAL A 19 -5.89 14.34 -19.08
C VAL A 19 -4.59 14.95 -18.55
N LEU A 20 -4.34 14.88 -17.24
CA LEU A 20 -3.08 15.38 -16.66
C LEU A 20 -1.84 14.62 -17.14
N VAL A 21 -1.94 13.33 -17.42
CA VAL A 21 -0.82 12.55 -17.98
C VAL A 21 -0.55 12.96 -19.43
N LEU A 22 -1.59 13.21 -20.22
CA LEU A 22 -1.47 13.56 -21.64
C LEU A 22 -1.01 15.01 -21.85
N PHE A 23 -1.47 15.94 -21.01
CA PHE A 23 -1.19 17.38 -21.12
C PHE A 23 -0.20 17.91 -20.09
N GLY A 24 0.17 17.13 -19.07
CA GLY A 24 1.01 17.56 -17.96
C GLY A 24 2.52 17.37 -18.16
N GLY A 25 2.97 16.98 -19.36
CA GLY A 25 4.39 16.84 -19.69
C GLY A 25 5.21 18.10 -19.42
N ASP A 26 4.59 19.28 -19.56
CA ASP A 26 5.24 20.58 -19.37
C ASP A 26 5.32 21.04 -17.90
N LEU A 27 4.72 20.30 -16.95
CA LEU A 27 4.64 20.73 -15.55
C LEU A 27 5.92 20.46 -14.74
N HIS A 28 6.91 19.76 -15.33
CA HIS A 28 8.21 19.43 -14.70
C HIS A 28 8.08 18.86 -13.27
N LEU A 29 6.95 18.23 -12.94
CA LEU A 29 6.62 17.75 -11.59
C LEU A 29 7.63 16.72 -11.07
N ALA A 30 8.21 15.91 -11.96
CA ALA A 30 9.22 14.92 -11.61
C ALA A 30 10.55 15.55 -11.11
N SER A 31 10.81 16.82 -11.41
CA SER A 31 12.01 17.53 -10.92
C SER A 31 11.81 18.15 -9.53
N ARG A 32 10.56 18.24 -9.07
CA ARG A 32 10.19 18.88 -7.81
C ARG A 32 10.37 17.90 -6.66
N PRO A 33 11.19 18.23 -5.64
CA PRO A 33 11.45 17.33 -4.51
C PRO A 33 10.20 17.07 -3.66
N GLU A 34 9.19 17.94 -3.76
CA GLU A 34 7.90 17.75 -3.10
C GLU A 34 7.14 16.55 -3.68
N VAL A 35 7.26 16.27 -4.98
CA VAL A 35 6.51 15.20 -5.65
C VAL A 35 7.36 13.94 -5.82
N SER A 36 8.61 14.12 -6.25
CA SER A 36 9.54 13.03 -6.52
C SER A 36 10.69 13.09 -5.51
N THR A 37 10.54 12.36 -4.41
CA THR A 37 11.55 12.30 -3.35
C THR A 37 12.75 11.45 -3.77
N PRO A 38 13.90 11.56 -3.08
CA PRO A 38 15.07 10.69 -3.30
C PRO A 38 14.79 9.18 -3.29
N LEU A 39 13.72 8.75 -2.61
CA LEU A 39 13.31 7.35 -2.50
C LEU A 39 12.29 6.95 -3.57
N THR A 40 11.40 7.88 -3.97
CA THR A 40 10.26 7.59 -4.85
C THR A 40 10.48 8.00 -6.31
N SER A 41 11.59 8.65 -6.62
CA SER A 41 11.89 9.16 -7.96
C SER A 41 12.15 8.06 -8.98
N LEU A 42 11.34 8.00 -10.05
CA LEU A 42 11.57 7.08 -11.16
C LEU A 42 12.82 7.43 -11.97
N ARG A 43 13.17 8.72 -12.04
CA ARG A 43 14.39 9.18 -12.70
C ARG A 43 15.65 8.62 -12.02
N ARG A 44 15.70 8.72 -10.70
CA ARG A 44 16.83 8.19 -9.92
C ARG A 44 16.89 6.67 -9.95
N LEU A 45 15.73 6.01 -10.00
CA LEU A 45 15.65 4.55 -10.20
C LEU A 45 16.26 4.13 -11.55
N ALA A 46 15.94 4.86 -12.62
CA ALA A 46 16.46 4.57 -13.96
C ALA A 46 17.97 4.88 -14.07
N GLU A 47 18.42 5.98 -13.48
CA GLU A 47 19.85 6.31 -13.37
C GLU A 47 20.60 5.22 -12.59
N GLY A 48 20.05 4.77 -11.46
CA GLY A 48 20.60 3.66 -10.68
C GLY A 48 20.63 2.34 -11.46
N TYR A 49 19.59 2.06 -12.27
CA TYR A 49 19.53 0.85 -13.08
C TYR A 49 20.52 0.90 -14.25
N TRP A 50 20.77 2.09 -14.79
CA TRP A 50 21.79 2.31 -15.80
C TRP A 50 23.20 2.09 -15.24
N LEU A 51 23.50 2.61 -14.04
CA LEU A 51 24.78 2.33 -13.36
C LEU A 51 24.98 0.83 -13.16
N LYS A 52 23.93 0.11 -12.74
CA LYS A 52 23.95 -1.36 -12.59
C LYS A 52 24.34 -2.06 -13.90
N GLN A 53 23.80 -1.60 -15.03
CA GLN A 53 24.13 -2.16 -16.35
C GLN A 53 25.57 -1.85 -16.77
N ALA A 54 26.10 -0.71 -16.36
CA ALA A 54 27.48 -0.30 -16.64
C ALA A 54 28.51 -0.95 -15.69
N ALA A 55 28.12 -2.01 -14.95
CA ALA A 55 28.95 -2.66 -13.94
C ALA A 55 29.48 -1.71 -12.85
N MET A 56 28.80 -0.58 -12.64
CA MET A 56 29.08 0.34 -11.54
C MET A 56 28.07 0.13 -10.43
N SER A 57 28.51 0.27 -9.17
CA SER A 57 27.61 0.15 -8.04
C SER A 57 26.53 1.26 -8.12
N PRO A 58 25.22 0.93 -8.12
CA PRO A 58 24.14 1.92 -8.17
C PRO A 58 24.09 2.83 -6.94
N TYR A 59 24.73 2.39 -5.86
CA TYR A 59 24.82 3.09 -4.58
C TYR A 59 26.14 3.85 -4.42
N SER A 60 27.01 3.82 -5.44
CA SER A 60 28.21 4.65 -5.48
C SER A 60 27.79 6.10 -5.63
N GLY A 61 28.05 6.91 -4.60
CA GLY A 61 27.66 8.32 -4.56
C GLY A 61 26.20 8.56 -4.15
N SER A 62 25.70 9.76 -4.40
CA SER A 62 24.34 10.20 -4.05
C SER A 62 23.34 10.00 -5.18
N MET A 63 23.51 9.00 -6.06
CA MET A 63 22.68 8.82 -7.25
C MET A 63 21.35 8.12 -6.94
N TYR A 64 21.37 6.97 -6.26
CA TYR A 64 20.17 6.19 -5.93
C TYR A 64 20.12 5.79 -4.44
N HIS A 65 18.96 5.95 -3.80
CA HIS A 65 18.75 5.64 -2.37
C HIS A 65 17.61 4.63 -2.11
N GLY A 66 16.96 4.12 -3.16
CA GLY A 66 15.89 3.13 -3.01
C GLY A 66 16.42 1.73 -2.71
N SER A 67 15.53 0.75 -2.55
CA SER A 67 15.95 -0.62 -2.25
C SER A 67 16.49 -1.36 -3.48
N PRO A 68 17.38 -2.36 -3.29
CA PRO A 68 17.91 -3.18 -4.38
C PRO A 68 16.85 -4.08 -5.02
N LEU A 69 15.81 -4.44 -4.25
CA LEU A 69 14.67 -5.19 -4.75
C LEU A 69 13.85 -4.34 -5.72
N LEU A 70 13.57 -3.08 -5.35
CA LEU A 70 12.90 -2.12 -6.23
C LEU A 70 13.68 -1.91 -7.52
N LEU A 71 15.00 -1.75 -7.41
CA LEU A 71 15.90 -1.61 -8.55
C LEU A 71 15.87 -2.82 -9.49
N SER A 72 15.72 -4.02 -8.95
CA SER A 72 15.72 -5.25 -9.75
C SER A 72 14.36 -5.53 -10.39
N VAL A 73 13.26 -5.15 -9.74
CA VAL A 73 11.89 -5.37 -10.24
C VAL A 73 11.44 -4.26 -11.19
N LEU A 74 11.59 -3.00 -10.79
CA LEU A 74 11.12 -1.85 -11.58
C LEU A 74 12.20 -1.27 -12.50
N GLY A 75 13.49 -1.49 -12.21
CA GLY A 75 14.58 -0.99 -13.06
C GLY A 75 14.50 -1.43 -14.53
N PRO A 76 14.23 -2.71 -14.86
CA PRO A 76 14.04 -3.15 -16.24
C PRO A 76 12.91 -2.41 -16.96
N LEU A 77 11.83 -2.05 -16.24
CA LEU A 77 10.71 -1.30 -16.80
C LEU A 77 11.11 0.12 -17.22
N THR A 78 12.19 0.68 -16.67
CA THR A 78 12.68 2.01 -17.02
C THR A 78 13.60 2.03 -18.26
N ASN A 79 14.01 0.87 -18.78
CA ASN A 79 15.11 0.76 -19.74
C ASN A 79 14.69 0.63 -21.22
N ASN A 80 13.47 1.02 -21.59
CA ASN A 80 13.04 0.96 -23.00
C ASN A 80 13.74 2.06 -23.81
N ARG A 81 14.94 1.73 -24.31
CA ARG A 81 15.71 2.51 -25.28
C ARG A 81 15.09 2.39 -26.67
N ALA A 82 14.41 3.43 -27.10
CA ALA A 82 14.48 3.87 -28.49
C ALA A 82 15.40 5.10 -28.51
N ASP A 83 16.57 4.96 -29.12
CA ASP A 83 17.42 6.02 -29.66
C ASP A 83 17.90 7.14 -28.72
N GLY A 84 19.01 6.88 -27.99
CA GLY A 84 20.16 7.79 -27.78
C GLY A 84 19.96 9.26 -27.37
N ARG A 85 18.75 9.76 -27.13
CA ARG A 85 18.44 11.15 -26.77
C ARG A 85 17.96 11.19 -25.33
N HIS A 86 18.85 11.68 -24.47
CA HIS A 86 18.73 11.68 -23.01
C HIS A 86 17.67 12.61 -22.39
N ALA A 87 16.62 13.02 -23.10
CA ALA A 87 15.75 14.10 -22.60
C ALA A 87 14.27 13.74 -22.35
N HIS A 88 13.66 12.72 -22.97
CA HIS A 88 12.20 12.51 -22.84
C HIS A 88 11.76 11.03 -22.66
N ILE A 89 12.64 10.17 -22.16
CA ILE A 89 12.36 8.72 -22.02
C ILE A 89 11.36 8.42 -20.87
N TYR A 90 11.14 9.37 -19.94
CA TYR A 90 10.22 9.21 -18.80
C TYR A 90 8.76 9.56 -19.11
N CYS A 91 8.44 9.87 -20.35
CA CYS A 91 7.15 10.42 -20.77
C CYS A 91 6.45 9.55 -21.83
N SER A 92 6.76 8.24 -21.90
CA SER A 92 5.92 7.35 -22.69
C SER A 92 4.59 7.17 -21.95
N PRO A 93 3.43 7.49 -22.58
CA PRO A 93 2.12 7.43 -21.92
C PRO A 93 1.79 6.04 -21.36
N TRP A 94 2.44 4.99 -21.88
CA TRP A 94 2.31 3.61 -21.40
C TRP A 94 2.76 3.40 -19.95
N HIS A 95 3.84 4.06 -19.49
CA HIS A 95 4.29 3.93 -18.11
C HIS A 95 3.32 4.61 -17.13
N SER A 96 2.85 5.80 -17.49
CA SER A 96 1.85 6.53 -16.71
C SER A 96 0.51 5.77 -16.63
N LEU A 97 0.14 5.03 -17.67
CA LEU A 97 -1.06 4.19 -17.66
C LEU A 97 -0.97 3.05 -16.63
N ILE A 98 0.21 2.43 -16.47
CA ILE A 98 0.43 1.41 -15.44
C ILE A 98 0.26 2.01 -14.04
N PHE A 99 0.79 3.21 -13.78
CA PHE A 99 0.62 3.88 -12.49
C PHE A 99 -0.85 4.24 -12.20
N VAL A 100 -1.59 4.73 -13.20
CA VAL A 100 -3.03 5.00 -13.08
C VAL A 100 -3.81 3.71 -12.78
N ALA A 101 -3.47 2.61 -13.44
CA ALA A 101 -4.09 1.30 -13.18
C ALA A 101 -3.80 0.79 -11.76
N VAL A 102 -2.57 0.95 -11.28
CA VAL A 102 -2.15 0.61 -9.92
C VAL A 102 -2.88 1.45 -8.87
N ASP A 103 -3.00 2.76 -9.08
CA ASP A 103 -3.75 3.68 -8.20
C ASP A 103 -5.24 3.33 -8.15
N PHE A 104 -5.83 3.02 -9.30
CA PHE A 104 -7.21 2.55 -9.37
C PHE A 104 -7.41 1.23 -8.62
N LEU A 105 -6.46 0.28 -8.75
CA LEU A 105 -6.51 -0.98 -8.01
C LEU A 105 -6.44 -0.74 -6.50
N ALA A 106 -5.60 0.19 -6.04
CA ALA A 106 -5.54 0.57 -4.64
C ALA A 106 -6.89 1.13 -4.17
N ALA A 107 -7.53 2.01 -4.95
CA ALA A 107 -8.86 2.54 -4.65
C ALA A 107 -9.95 1.44 -4.55
N MET A 108 -9.87 0.43 -5.42
CA MET A 108 -10.80 -0.70 -5.41
C MET A 108 -10.59 -1.63 -4.21
N LEU A 109 -9.34 -1.83 -3.78
CA LEU A 109 -9.03 -2.57 -2.55
C LEU A 109 -9.46 -1.81 -1.29
N ILE A 110 -9.35 -0.47 -1.27
CA ILE A 110 -9.92 0.37 -0.20
C ILE A 110 -11.44 0.18 -0.14
N ARG A 111 -12.12 0.22 -1.28
CA ARG A 111 -13.56 -0.05 -1.38
C ARG A 111 -13.92 -1.43 -0.82
N ALA A 112 -13.18 -2.45 -1.23
CA ALA A 112 -13.37 -3.83 -0.77
C ALA A 112 -13.16 -3.93 0.76
N THR A 113 -12.13 -3.29 1.29
CA THR A 113 -11.85 -3.20 2.74
C THR A 113 -13.03 -2.57 3.48
N GLY A 114 -13.55 -1.44 3.00
CA GLY A 114 -14.68 -0.76 3.62
C GLY A 114 -15.98 -1.58 3.59
N ASN A 115 -16.23 -2.31 2.50
CA ASN A 115 -17.39 -3.21 2.40
C ASN A 115 -17.27 -4.39 3.38
N ARG A 116 -16.07 -4.95 3.55
CA ARG A 116 -15.79 -6.01 4.54
C ARG A 116 -16.03 -5.52 5.97
N LEU A 117 -15.56 -4.32 6.28
CA LEU A 117 -15.78 -3.66 7.57
C LEU A 117 -17.27 -3.40 7.81
N GLN A 118 -17.99 -2.86 6.83
CA GLN A 118 -19.42 -2.62 6.95
C GLN A 118 -20.22 -3.92 7.16
N MET A 119 -19.84 -5.00 6.47
CA MET A 119 -20.46 -6.32 6.69
C MET A 119 -20.20 -6.87 8.10
N ALA A 120 -18.98 -6.74 8.61
CA ALA A 120 -18.63 -7.17 9.96
C ALA A 120 -19.38 -6.34 11.03
N ARG A 121 -19.47 -5.02 10.82
CA ARG A 121 -20.25 -4.11 11.67
C ARG A 121 -21.72 -4.48 11.70
N ASN A 122 -22.33 -4.72 10.54
CA ASN A 122 -23.74 -5.09 10.45
C ASN A 122 -24.03 -6.43 11.13
N ARG A 123 -23.11 -7.40 11.05
CA ARG A 123 -23.22 -8.66 11.80
C ARG A 123 -23.17 -8.45 13.31
N SER A 124 -22.24 -7.64 13.79
CA SER A 124 -22.14 -7.29 15.21
C SER A 124 -23.42 -6.57 15.68
N LEU A 125 -23.91 -5.62 14.90
CA LEU A 125 -25.11 -4.86 15.23
C LEU A 125 -26.39 -5.72 15.20
N SER A 126 -26.48 -6.68 14.28
CA SER A 126 -27.54 -7.68 14.26
C SER A 126 -27.51 -8.62 15.47
N SER A 127 -26.33 -8.92 16.01
CA SER A 127 -26.23 -9.72 17.25
C SER A 127 -26.69 -8.97 18.51
N LEU A 128 -26.80 -7.64 18.42
CA LEU A 128 -27.21 -6.73 19.50
C LEU A 128 -28.68 -6.29 19.38
N ASP A 129 -29.44 -6.81 18.42
CA ASP A 129 -30.82 -6.40 18.07
C ASP A 129 -31.02 -4.89 17.83
N LEU A 130 -29.93 -4.14 17.60
CA LEU A 130 -29.96 -2.68 17.42
C LEU A 130 -30.28 -2.24 15.98
N THR A 131 -30.64 -3.19 15.10
CA THR A 131 -30.80 -2.98 13.65
C THR A 131 -31.93 -2.01 13.32
N LYS A 132 -32.99 -1.99 14.13
CA LYS A 132 -34.13 -1.09 13.95
C LYS A 132 -33.78 0.40 14.13
N GLU A 133 -32.86 0.74 15.04
CA GLU A 133 -32.46 2.13 15.26
C GLU A 133 -31.49 2.65 14.17
N VAL A 134 -30.56 1.81 13.71
CA VAL A 134 -29.56 2.21 12.71
C VAL A 134 -30.17 2.36 11.31
N ASN A 135 -31.21 1.61 10.97
CA ASN A 135 -31.87 1.70 9.67
C ASN A 135 -32.55 3.06 9.38
N HIS A 136 -32.74 3.90 10.40
CA HIS A 136 -33.22 5.28 10.22
C HIS A 136 -32.12 6.25 9.72
N SER A 137 -30.84 5.86 9.81
CA SER A 137 -29.73 6.67 9.33
C SER A 137 -29.46 6.42 7.84
N VAL A 138 -29.09 7.48 7.11
CA VAL A 138 -28.77 7.40 5.67
C VAL A 138 -27.67 6.36 5.46
N ASN A 139 -28.02 5.28 4.77
CA ASN A 139 -27.18 4.09 4.60
C ASN A 139 -26.15 4.32 3.47
N LEU A 140 -25.17 5.19 3.71
CA LEU A 140 -24.02 5.41 2.84
C LEU A 140 -23.07 4.21 2.94
N SER A 141 -22.62 3.69 1.79
CA SER A 141 -21.57 2.67 1.77
C SER A 141 -20.24 3.32 2.17
N SER A 142 -19.75 2.99 3.38
CA SER A 142 -18.48 3.53 3.89
C SER A 142 -17.31 3.18 2.96
N GLY A 143 -17.35 2.02 2.30
CA GLY A 143 -16.35 1.62 1.32
C GLY A 143 -16.37 2.46 0.06
N ASP A 144 -17.56 2.81 -0.46
CA ASP A 144 -17.69 3.66 -1.64
C ASP A 144 -17.15 5.07 -1.34
N VAL A 145 -17.46 5.62 -0.17
CA VAL A 145 -16.98 6.95 0.26
C VAL A 145 -15.45 6.97 0.41
N ALA A 146 -14.87 6.01 1.12
CA ALA A 146 -13.42 5.95 1.34
C ALA A 146 -12.63 5.84 0.03
N SER A 147 -13.14 5.03 -0.91
CA SER A 147 -12.55 4.87 -2.24
C SER A 147 -12.60 6.17 -3.06
N LEU A 148 -13.71 6.90 -3.01
CA LEU A 148 -13.84 8.19 -3.69
C LEU A 148 -12.92 9.26 -3.09
N ILE A 149 -12.81 9.32 -1.76
CA ILE A 149 -11.89 10.25 -1.08
C ILE A 149 -10.44 9.99 -1.53
N TYR A 150 -10.04 8.73 -1.65
CA TYR A 150 -8.72 8.37 -2.15
C TYR A 150 -8.53 8.77 -3.62
N LEU A 151 -9.50 8.47 -4.50
CA LEU A 151 -9.41 8.82 -5.92
C LEU A 151 -9.36 10.34 -6.16
N TRP A 152 -10.06 11.12 -5.36
CA TRP A 152 -10.05 12.58 -5.46
C TRP A 152 -8.97 13.25 -4.61
N ASN A 153 -8.08 12.47 -3.98
CA ASN A 153 -6.96 13.02 -3.23
C ASN A 153 -5.99 13.74 -4.18
N PRO A 154 -5.79 15.06 -4.03
CA PRO A 154 -4.88 15.82 -4.89
C PRO A 154 -3.45 15.28 -4.83
N TRP A 155 -3.02 14.76 -3.68
CA TRP A 155 -1.70 14.16 -3.52
C TRP A 155 -1.55 12.86 -4.30
N ALA A 156 -2.56 11.99 -4.28
CA ALA A 156 -2.55 10.74 -5.06
C ALA A 156 -2.52 11.05 -6.57
N ILE A 157 -3.26 12.06 -7.01
CA ILE A 157 -3.26 12.51 -8.41
C ILE A 157 -1.86 13.03 -8.81
N VAL A 158 -1.28 13.93 -8.01
CA VAL A 158 0.03 14.53 -8.29
C VAL A 158 1.14 13.47 -8.30
N THR A 159 1.13 12.53 -7.37
CA THR A 159 2.13 11.44 -7.34
C THR A 159 1.97 10.45 -8.49
N CYS A 160 0.74 10.17 -8.95
CA CYS A 160 0.54 9.37 -10.16
C CYS A 160 1.08 10.04 -11.43
N VAL A 161 0.93 11.35 -11.55
CA VAL A 161 1.38 12.13 -12.72
C VAL A 161 2.87 12.46 -12.65
N GLY A 162 3.42 12.63 -11.45
CA GLY A 162 4.80 13.07 -11.20
C GLY A 162 5.88 12.03 -11.42
N SER A 163 5.61 10.93 -12.14
CA SER A 163 6.55 9.83 -12.43
C SER A 163 7.30 9.35 -11.18
N CYS A 164 6.54 8.97 -10.14
CA CYS A 164 7.09 8.42 -8.91
C CYS A 164 6.52 7.03 -8.59
N THR A 165 7.24 6.24 -7.79
CA THR A 165 6.85 4.87 -7.39
C THR A 165 5.79 4.83 -6.29
N SER A 166 5.35 5.99 -5.78
CA SER A 166 4.40 6.09 -4.67
C SER A 166 3.06 5.37 -4.88
N PRO A 167 2.44 5.32 -6.07
CA PRO A 167 1.23 4.53 -6.28
C PRO A 167 1.43 3.03 -5.98
N ILE A 168 2.62 2.50 -6.27
CA ILE A 168 2.96 1.09 -5.98
C ILE A 168 3.11 0.88 -4.48
N GLU A 169 3.76 1.80 -3.77
CA GLU A 169 3.87 1.76 -2.30
C GLU A 169 2.50 1.78 -1.64
N ASN A 170 1.64 2.71 -2.06
CA ASN A 170 0.27 2.83 -1.58
C ASN A 170 -0.51 1.54 -1.83
N LEU A 171 -0.36 0.92 -3.00
CA LEU A 171 -1.00 -0.36 -3.30
C LEU A 171 -0.53 -1.46 -2.33
N MET A 172 0.77 -1.59 -2.07
CA MET A 172 1.30 -2.62 -1.15
C MET A 172 0.79 -2.43 0.28
N VAL A 173 0.69 -1.18 0.76
CA VAL A 173 0.10 -0.85 2.07
C VAL A 173 -1.39 -1.20 2.11
N VAL A 174 -2.13 -0.91 1.05
CA VAL A 174 -3.57 -1.26 0.98
C VAL A 174 -3.77 -2.77 0.93
N ILE A 175 -2.92 -3.52 0.19
CA ILE A 175 -2.94 -5.00 0.18
C ILE A 175 -2.70 -5.55 1.59
N MET A 176 -1.73 -4.99 2.31
CA MET A 176 -1.44 -5.36 3.69
C MET A 176 -2.68 -5.19 4.59
N ILE A 177 -3.33 -4.02 4.52
CA ILE A 177 -4.55 -3.73 5.31
C ILE A 177 -5.71 -4.64 4.90
N TYR A 178 -5.93 -4.83 3.60
CA TYR A 178 -7.00 -5.69 3.09
C TYR A 178 -6.81 -7.15 3.52
N GLY A 179 -5.58 -7.66 3.46
CA GLY A 179 -5.22 -9.00 3.93
C GLY A 179 -5.46 -9.16 5.43
N ALA A 180 -5.11 -8.14 6.23
CA ALA A 180 -5.36 -8.12 7.66
C ALA A 180 -6.86 -8.12 7.99
N CYS A 181 -7.66 -7.27 7.32
CA CYS A 181 -9.12 -7.23 7.48
C CYS A 181 -9.80 -8.54 7.08
N SER A 182 -9.28 -9.20 6.05
CA SER A 182 -9.82 -10.47 5.54
C SER A 182 -9.29 -11.69 6.32
N ARG A 183 -8.40 -11.49 7.31
CA ARG A 183 -7.70 -12.54 8.10
C ARG A 183 -6.84 -13.49 7.25
N LEU A 184 -6.38 -13.05 6.08
CA LEU A 184 -5.40 -13.77 5.27
C LEU A 184 -3.99 -13.32 5.65
N ALA A 185 -3.40 -14.00 6.64
CA ALA A 185 -2.03 -13.77 7.09
C ALA A 185 -0.98 -13.74 5.94
N PRO A 186 -0.97 -14.67 4.96
CA PRO A 186 0.05 -14.63 3.91
C PRO A 186 -0.08 -13.41 3.00
N LEU A 187 -1.32 -12.96 2.72
CA LEU A 187 -1.55 -11.77 1.90
C LEU A 187 -1.13 -10.49 2.63
N ALA A 188 -1.46 -10.40 3.92
CA ALA A 188 -1.04 -9.28 4.77
C ALA A 188 0.48 -9.20 4.92
N ALA A 189 1.13 -10.35 5.17
CA ALA A 189 2.57 -10.45 5.29
C ALA A 189 3.28 -10.09 3.98
N PHE A 190 2.79 -10.55 2.84
CA PHE A 190 3.32 -10.18 1.53
C PHE A 190 3.27 -8.67 1.30
N GLY A 191 2.10 -8.04 1.53
CA GLY A 191 1.95 -6.60 1.42
C GLY A 191 2.90 -5.83 2.34
N TYR A 192 3.05 -6.29 3.59
CA TYR A 192 3.97 -5.69 4.57
C TYR A 192 5.44 -5.79 4.14
N VAL A 193 5.90 -6.97 3.71
CA VAL A 193 7.29 -7.18 3.23
C VAL A 193 7.57 -6.26 2.06
N MET A 194 6.69 -6.25 1.06
CA MET A 194 6.87 -5.41 -0.10
C MET A 194 6.84 -3.93 0.27
N ALA A 195 5.89 -3.49 1.08
CA ALA A 195 5.80 -2.10 1.52
C ALA A 195 7.06 -1.64 2.28
N THR A 196 7.56 -2.45 3.21
CA THR A 196 8.80 -2.15 3.98
C THR A 196 10.07 -2.17 3.14
N HIS A 197 10.08 -2.93 2.04
CA HIS A 197 11.16 -2.88 1.06
C HIS A 197 11.11 -1.66 0.15
N LEU A 198 9.93 -1.09 -0.12
CA LEU A 198 9.84 0.11 -0.95
C LEU A 198 10.12 1.37 -0.12
N SER A 199 9.52 1.49 1.06
CA SER A 199 9.81 2.55 2.02
C SER A 199 9.85 2.01 3.44
N LEU A 200 10.65 2.62 4.32
CA LEU A 200 10.76 2.16 5.72
C LEU A 200 9.54 2.57 6.57
N TYR A 201 8.74 3.53 6.11
CA TYR A 201 7.63 4.10 6.86
C TYR A 201 6.55 3.07 7.24
N PRO A 202 6.09 2.16 6.35
CA PRO A 202 5.12 1.12 6.67
C PRO A 202 5.57 0.13 7.77
N ALA A 203 6.85 0.12 8.16
CA ALA A 203 7.32 -0.73 9.25
C ALA A 203 6.60 -0.43 10.58
N ILE A 204 6.21 0.84 10.82
CA ILE A 204 5.47 1.23 12.03
C ILE A 204 4.07 0.60 12.07
N LEU A 205 3.51 0.22 10.92
CA LEU A 205 2.19 -0.37 10.80
C LEU A 205 2.15 -1.85 11.24
N ILE A 206 3.28 -2.43 11.64
CA ILE A 206 3.32 -3.84 12.11
C ILE A 206 2.42 -4.06 13.32
N VAL A 207 2.42 -3.14 14.29
CA VAL A 207 1.60 -3.23 15.51
C VAL A 207 0.11 -3.22 15.18
N PRO A 208 -0.44 -2.22 14.47
CA PRO A 208 -1.86 -2.21 14.13
C PRO A 208 -2.26 -3.38 13.22
N VAL A 209 -1.37 -3.84 12.31
CA VAL A 209 -1.66 -4.99 11.44
C VAL A 209 -1.78 -6.29 12.23
N ILE A 210 -0.88 -6.54 13.20
CA ILE A 210 -0.95 -7.70 14.09
C ILE A 210 -2.24 -7.68 14.91
N LEU A 211 -2.60 -6.52 15.48
CA LEU A 211 -3.84 -6.37 16.24
C LEU A 211 -5.07 -6.63 15.37
N LEU A 212 -5.09 -6.08 14.16
CA LEU A 212 -6.19 -6.26 13.20
C LEU A 212 -6.32 -7.72 12.75
N LEU A 213 -5.21 -8.44 12.58
CA LEU A 213 -5.21 -9.86 12.25
C LEU A 213 -5.70 -10.75 13.41
N GLY A 214 -5.29 -10.43 14.63
CA GLY A 214 -5.64 -11.20 15.83
C GLY A 214 -7.09 -11.00 16.27
N TYR A 215 -7.53 -9.75 16.35
CA TYR A 215 -8.87 -9.39 16.84
C TYR A 215 -9.93 -9.30 15.73
N GLY A 216 -9.50 -9.08 14.48
CA GLY A 216 -10.40 -8.81 13.36
C GLY A 216 -10.91 -7.36 13.34
N PRO A 217 -11.66 -6.98 12.28
CA PRO A 217 -12.12 -5.61 12.05
C PRO A 217 -13.14 -5.10 13.09
N ASP A 218 -13.84 -6.00 13.78
CA ASP A 218 -14.88 -5.67 14.77
C ASP A 218 -14.79 -6.60 15.99
N ALA A 219 -13.72 -6.50 16.77
CA ALA A 219 -13.81 -6.93 18.16
C ALA A 219 -14.67 -5.89 18.90
N PRO A 220 -15.89 -6.20 19.38
CA PRO A 220 -16.67 -5.25 20.15
C PRO A 220 -15.85 -4.80 21.36
N PRO A 221 -15.84 -3.50 21.72
CA PRO A 221 -15.14 -3.06 22.91
C PRO A 221 -15.74 -3.84 24.11
N PRO A 222 -14.90 -4.36 25.03
CA PRO A 222 -15.37 -5.16 26.16
C PRO A 222 -16.44 -4.46 27.00
N LYS A 223 -16.52 -3.13 26.90
CA LYS A 223 -17.51 -2.26 27.55
C LYS A 223 -18.95 -2.49 27.09
N VAL A 224 -19.18 -2.94 25.85
CA VAL A 224 -20.56 -3.23 25.35
C VAL A 224 -21.09 -4.54 25.94
N PHE A 225 -20.22 -5.49 26.30
CA PHE A 225 -20.61 -6.69 27.03
C PHE A 225 -21.01 -6.42 28.48
N LEU A 226 -20.53 -5.32 29.07
CA LEU A 226 -20.82 -4.98 30.46
C LEU A 226 -22.30 -4.62 30.67
N LEU A 227 -22.99 -4.11 29.63
CA LEU A 227 -24.44 -3.87 29.65
C LEU A 227 -25.27 -5.16 29.62
N LYS A 228 -24.74 -6.28 29.09
CA LYS A 228 -25.44 -7.57 29.06
C LYS A 228 -25.01 -8.54 30.17
N ALA A 229 -23.84 -8.30 30.79
CA ALA A 229 -23.28 -9.14 31.85
C ALA A 229 -23.88 -8.90 33.25
N SER A 230 -24.87 -8.02 33.41
CA SER A 230 -25.61 -7.90 34.68
C SER A 230 -26.48 -9.14 34.99
N ASN A 231 -26.58 -10.13 34.10
CA ASN A 231 -27.39 -11.34 34.30
C ASN A 231 -26.68 -12.67 33.98
N GLY A 232 -25.35 -12.75 34.10
CA GLY A 232 -24.69 -14.05 33.91
C GLY A 232 -23.20 -14.04 34.21
N SER A 233 -22.84 -14.66 35.32
CA SER A 233 -21.46 -14.97 35.68
C SER A 233 -20.81 -15.90 34.64
N LYS A 234 -19.67 -15.48 34.10
CA LYS A 234 -18.47 -16.31 33.86
C LYS A 234 -17.33 -15.44 33.37
N GLN A 235 -16.32 -15.35 34.23
CA GLN A 235 -15.05 -14.71 33.98
C GLN A 235 -14.23 -15.62 33.06
N ASP A 236 -14.30 -15.39 31.75
CA ASP A 236 -13.51 -16.15 30.80
C ASP A 236 -12.05 -15.66 30.81
N ARG A 237 -11.21 -16.56 31.32
CA ARG A 237 -9.75 -16.48 31.30
C ARG A 237 -9.24 -16.09 29.93
N LEU A 238 -8.29 -15.16 29.93
CA LEU A 238 -7.41 -14.76 28.83
C LEU A 238 -6.73 -16.00 28.21
N ARG A 239 -7.44 -16.71 27.32
CA ARG A 239 -6.84 -17.71 26.45
C ARG A 239 -6.09 -16.96 25.37
N VAL A 240 -4.78 -16.79 25.58
CA VAL A 240 -3.83 -16.46 24.52
C VAL A 240 -3.98 -17.57 23.47
N ALA A 241 -4.76 -17.28 22.42
CA ALA A 241 -5.11 -18.22 21.38
C ALA A 241 -3.84 -18.66 20.60
N PRO A 242 -3.78 -19.91 20.09
CA PRO A 242 -2.64 -20.42 19.30
C PRO A 242 -2.32 -19.59 18.03
N HIS A 243 -3.18 -18.65 17.65
CA HIS A 243 -2.92 -17.64 16.62
C HIS A 243 -1.80 -16.65 16.98
N SER A 244 -1.54 -16.36 18.26
CA SER A 244 -0.44 -15.48 18.68
C SER A 244 0.93 -16.08 18.40
N LEU A 245 1.07 -17.40 18.50
CA LEU A 245 2.28 -18.15 18.14
C LEU A 245 2.50 -18.19 16.63
N TYR A 246 1.43 -18.24 15.82
CA TYR A 246 1.53 -18.14 14.37
C TYR A 246 1.90 -16.72 13.92
N LEU A 247 1.36 -15.68 14.56
CA LEU A 247 1.74 -14.28 14.33
C LEU A 247 3.19 -14.02 14.75
N LEU A 248 3.66 -14.61 15.86
CA LEU A 248 5.05 -14.58 16.28
C LEU A 248 5.95 -15.33 15.28
N ALA A 249 5.53 -16.47 14.77
CA ALA A 249 6.27 -17.23 13.75
C ALA A 249 6.38 -16.45 12.42
N VAL A 250 5.30 -15.81 11.98
CA VAL A 250 5.31 -14.92 10.81
C VAL A 250 6.22 -13.71 11.07
N TYR A 251 6.15 -13.10 12.25
CA TYR A 251 7.04 -12.01 12.66
C TYR A 251 8.52 -12.44 12.67
N LEU A 252 8.84 -13.65 13.14
CA LEU A 252 10.20 -14.21 13.14
C LEU A 252 10.70 -14.53 11.72
N VAL A 253 9.81 -14.99 10.82
CA VAL A 253 10.14 -15.19 9.40
C VAL A 253 10.37 -13.85 8.71
N LEU A 254 9.55 -12.84 9.00
CA LEU A 254 9.72 -11.47 8.51
C LEU A 254 11.05 -10.85 8.99
N LEU A 255 11.38 -11.02 10.28
CA LEU A 255 12.66 -10.60 10.84
C LEU A 255 13.82 -11.33 10.15
N ARG A 256 13.70 -12.64 9.87
CA ARG A 256 14.70 -13.39 9.10
C ARG A 256 14.88 -12.89 7.67
N VAL A 257 13.82 -12.48 6.97
CA VAL A 257 13.90 -11.94 5.60
C VAL A 257 14.50 -10.53 5.58
N VAL A 258 14.15 -9.70 6.57
CA VAL A 258 14.77 -8.38 6.74
C VAL A 258 16.25 -8.53 7.08
N MET A 259 16.61 -9.45 7.99
CA MET A 259 17.99 -9.74 8.34
C MET A 259 18.77 -10.38 7.18
N SER A 260 18.16 -11.26 6.37
CA SER A 260 18.83 -11.81 5.19
C SER A 260 19.08 -10.75 4.11
N SER A 261 18.19 -9.76 3.98
CA SER A 261 18.38 -8.61 3.09
C SER A 261 19.51 -7.68 3.57
N ILE A 262 19.67 -7.51 4.90
CA ILE A 262 20.79 -6.77 5.50
C ILE A 262 22.11 -7.55 5.35
N ILE A 263 22.08 -8.87 5.50
CA ILE A 263 23.25 -9.76 5.31
C ILE A 263 23.68 -9.79 3.84
N LEU A 264 22.76 -9.84 2.88
CA LEU A 264 23.09 -9.73 1.45
C LEU A 264 23.76 -8.40 1.11
N LYS A 265 23.40 -7.31 1.79
CA LYS A 265 24.04 -6.00 1.62
C LYS A 265 25.49 -6.02 2.15
N LYS A 266 25.77 -6.76 3.22
CA LYS A 266 27.14 -7.00 3.71
C LYS A 266 27.95 -7.93 2.81
N VAL A 267 27.34 -9.00 2.29
CA VAL A 267 28.03 -9.97 1.41
C VAL A 267 28.27 -9.41 0.00
N GLY A 268 27.35 -8.62 -0.53
CA GLY A 268 27.54 -7.90 -1.81
C GLY A 268 28.67 -6.88 -1.72
N GLY A 269 28.71 -6.08 -0.65
CA GLY A 269 29.82 -5.14 -0.41
C GLY A 269 31.17 -5.83 -0.13
N PHE A 270 31.17 -7.06 0.40
CA PHE A 270 32.40 -7.82 0.62
C PHE A 270 32.92 -8.46 -0.68
N ARG A 271 32.01 -8.86 -1.58
CA ARG A 271 32.38 -9.43 -2.89
C ARG A 271 32.88 -8.35 -3.85
N GLU A 272 32.36 -7.13 -3.75
CA GLU A 272 32.88 -5.94 -4.47
C GLU A 272 34.18 -5.35 -3.87
N MET A 273 34.69 -5.88 -2.75
CA MET A 273 35.99 -5.49 -2.17
C MET A 273 37.13 -6.47 -2.50
N ILE A 274 36.81 -7.63 -3.07
CA ILE A 274 37.76 -8.73 -3.33
C ILE A 274 38.00 -8.96 -4.83
N GLU A 275 37.15 -8.41 -5.71
CA GLU A 275 37.42 -8.26 -7.16
C GLU A 275 37.80 -6.81 -7.48
#